data_AF-A0A4R2LKH2-F1
#
_entry.id   AF-A0A4R2LKH2-F1
#
_cell.length_a   1.000
_cell.length_b   1.000
_cell.length_c   1.000
_cell.angle_alpha   90.00
_cell.angle_beta   90.00
_cell.angle_gamma   90.00
#
_symmetry.space_group_name_H-M   'P 1'
#
loop_
_entity.id
_entity.type
_entity.pdbx_description
1 polymer ?
#
loop_
_entity_poly.entity_id
_entity_poly.type
_entity_poly.pdbx_seq_one_letter_code
_entity_poly.pdbx_strand_id
1 'polypeptide(L)'
;MSKSGLIPLWTDSDVDRFYSYFVDRANDKIFQMLSAAGEKYIGVARKSGSYKDHTGNLRSSVGYMVFKDGECVAENFEKSSNGTDKQTGVTKARRLAKKIALEVGTGWVLVLTAGMEYAARVEALGYDVAASGIIKSEEYLRETSKNLFDKLAKRGY
;
A
#
# COMPACT_ATOMS: atom_id res chain seq x y z
N MET A 1 47.79 -9.41 -34.01
CA MET A 1 47.96 -8.77 -32.69
C MET A 1 46.82 -9.26 -31.81
N SER A 2 47.10 -10.15 -30.85
CA SER A 2 46.08 -10.52 -29.86
C SER A 2 45.84 -9.31 -28.97
N LYS A 3 44.58 -8.91 -28.80
CA LYS A 3 44.24 -7.82 -27.89
C LYS A 3 44.54 -8.30 -26.46
N SER A 4 45.66 -7.86 -25.91
CA SER A 4 46.00 -8.00 -24.50
C SER A 4 45.07 -7.12 -23.67
N GLY A 5 43.91 -7.66 -23.30
CA GLY A 5 42.95 -7.02 -22.42
C GLY A 5 42.14 -8.07 -21.67
N LEU A 6 41.65 -7.72 -20.48
CA LEU A 6 40.70 -8.55 -19.75
C LEU A 6 39.44 -8.70 -20.61
N ILE A 7 39.20 -9.90 -21.12
CA ILE A 7 37.97 -10.24 -21.81
C ILE A 7 36.96 -10.65 -20.72
N PRO A 8 35.83 -9.94 -20.55
CA PRO A 8 34.82 -10.36 -19.60
C PRO A 8 34.29 -11.75 -19.97
N LEU A 9 34.12 -12.61 -18.97
CA LEU A 9 33.58 -13.97 -19.15
C LEU A 9 32.04 -13.99 -19.20
N TRP A 10 31.42 -12.81 -19.26
CA TRP A 10 29.97 -12.61 -19.25
C TRP A 10 29.56 -11.69 -20.39
N THR A 11 28.33 -11.85 -20.84
CA THR A 11 27.70 -11.00 -21.86
C THR A 11 26.94 -9.85 -21.22
N ASP A 12 26.56 -8.85 -22.02
CA ASP A 12 25.67 -7.77 -21.55
C ASP A 12 24.34 -8.34 -21.03
N SER A 13 23.82 -9.41 -21.66
CA SER A 13 22.62 -10.10 -21.20
C SER A 13 22.77 -10.75 -19.83
N ASP A 14 23.98 -11.19 -19.45
CA ASP A 14 24.22 -11.77 -18.13
C ASP A 14 24.22 -10.67 -17.05
N VAL A 15 24.73 -9.47 -17.38
CA VAL A 15 24.68 -8.30 -16.50
C VAL A 15 23.24 -7.83 -16.32
N ASP A 16 22.45 -7.75 -17.40
CA ASP A 16 21.03 -7.38 -17.34
C ASP A 16 20.25 -8.36 -16.47
N ARG A 17 20.46 -9.67 -16.66
CA ARG A 17 19.80 -10.71 -15.84
C ARG A 17 20.18 -10.58 -14.36
N PHE A 18 21.46 -10.31 -14.08
CA PHE A 18 21.93 -10.08 -12.72
C PHE A 18 21.22 -8.87 -12.10
N TYR A 19 21.14 -7.74 -12.81
CA TYR A 19 20.48 -6.54 -12.32
C TYR A 19 18.98 -6.76 -12.09
N SER A 20 18.26 -7.30 -13.09
CA SER A 20 16.83 -7.60 -13.00
C SER A 20 16.51 -8.49 -11.80
N TYR A 21 17.34 -9.50 -11.53
CA TYR A 21 17.15 -10.38 -10.37
C TYR A 21 17.09 -9.61 -9.04
N PHE A 22 17.95 -8.62 -8.81
CA PHE A 22 17.91 -7.84 -7.57
C PHE A 22 16.74 -6.87 -7.55
N VAL A 23 16.45 -6.23 -8.68
CA VAL A 23 15.33 -5.29 -8.81
C VAL A 23 13.99 -5.99 -8.56
N ASP A 24 13.77 -7.16 -9.16
CA ASP A 24 12.55 -7.93 -8.99
C ASP A 24 12.36 -8.35 -7.52
N ARG A 25 13.42 -8.80 -6.86
CA ARG A 25 13.36 -9.14 -5.42
C ARG A 25 13.08 -7.93 -4.54
N ALA A 26 13.63 -6.76 -4.88
CA ALA A 26 13.33 -5.53 -4.17
C ALA A 26 11.85 -5.14 -4.37
N ASN A 27 11.35 -5.19 -5.60
CA ASN A 27 9.95 -4.93 -5.93
C ASN A 27 8.99 -5.89 -5.20
N ASP A 28 9.28 -7.19 -5.19
CA ASP A 28 8.49 -8.19 -4.44
C ASP A 28 8.41 -7.86 -2.96
N LYS A 29 9.53 -7.40 -2.36
CA LYS A 29 9.57 -7.05 -0.95
C LYS A 29 8.78 -5.79 -0.65
N ILE A 30 8.88 -4.77 -1.51
CA ILE A 30 8.07 -3.55 -1.37
C ILE A 30 6.58 -3.88 -1.49
N PHE A 31 6.20 -4.66 -2.51
CA PHE A 31 4.81 -5.11 -2.69
C PHE A 31 4.26 -5.83 -1.45
N GLN A 32 5.03 -6.79 -0.92
CA GLN A 32 4.65 -7.54 0.28
C GLN A 32 4.49 -6.63 1.50
N MET A 33 5.42 -5.70 1.71
CA MET A 33 5.37 -4.77 2.85
C MET A 33 4.18 -3.82 2.75
N LEU A 34 3.93 -3.21 1.58
CA LEU A 34 2.82 -2.29 1.38
C LEU A 34 1.46 -3.00 1.47
N SER A 35 1.34 -4.19 0.88
CA SER A 35 0.11 -4.99 0.97
C SER A 35 -0.19 -5.39 2.42
N ALA A 36 0.82 -5.88 3.14
CA ALA A 36 0.66 -6.24 4.55
C ALA A 36 0.33 -5.03 5.43
N ALA A 37 0.90 -3.85 5.15
CA ALA A 37 0.56 -2.61 5.83
C ALA A 37 -0.90 -2.20 5.58
N GLY A 38 -1.39 -2.35 4.34
CA GLY A 38 -2.80 -2.20 4.00
C GLY A 38 -3.70 -3.15 4.79
N GLU A 39 -3.33 -4.42 4.89
CA GLU A 39 -4.09 -5.39 5.69
C GLU A 39 -4.09 -5.07 7.20
N LYS A 40 -2.98 -4.51 7.74
CA LYS A 40 -2.96 -4.01 9.13
C LYS A 40 -3.92 -2.85 9.35
N TYR A 41 -4.01 -1.93 8.38
CA TYR A 41 -4.99 -0.85 8.40
C TYR A 41 -6.42 -1.41 8.48
N ILE A 42 -6.77 -2.33 7.57
CA ILE A 42 -8.11 -2.95 7.50
C ILE A 42 -8.48 -3.67 8.80
N GLY A 43 -7.54 -4.46 9.34
CA GLY A 43 -7.78 -5.27 10.53
C GLY A 43 -8.15 -4.45 11.77
N VAL A 44 -7.75 -3.17 11.82
CA VAL A 44 -8.10 -2.23 12.89
C VAL A 44 -9.30 -1.37 12.49
N ALA A 45 -9.21 -0.70 11.33
CA ALA A 45 -10.20 0.28 10.89
C ALA A 45 -11.63 -0.29 10.76
N ARG A 46 -11.77 -1.57 10.37
CA ARG A 46 -13.10 -2.22 10.30
C ARG A 46 -13.66 -2.63 11.66
N LYS A 47 -12.81 -2.73 12.69
CA LYS A 47 -13.23 -3.06 14.08
C LYS A 47 -13.50 -1.81 14.90
N SER A 48 -12.79 -0.71 14.62
CA SER A 48 -13.06 0.62 15.15
C SER A 48 -14.28 1.21 14.45
N GLY A 49 -15.43 1.25 15.12
CA GLY A 49 -16.66 1.60 14.43
C GLY A 49 -17.87 1.76 15.30
N SER A 50 -17.75 2.51 16.40
CA SER A 50 -18.89 2.83 17.28
C SER A 50 -19.85 3.87 16.68
N TYR A 51 -19.49 4.49 15.55
CA TYR A 51 -20.34 5.47 14.85
C TYR A 51 -21.51 4.82 14.11
N LYS A 52 -22.61 5.55 13.97
CA LYS A 52 -23.79 5.09 13.22
C LYS A 52 -23.61 5.40 11.73
N ASP A 53 -23.61 4.38 10.88
CA ASP A 53 -23.51 4.53 9.42
C ASP A 53 -24.80 4.04 8.78
N HIS A 54 -25.71 4.98 8.53
CA HIS A 54 -27.05 4.67 8.00
C HIS A 54 -27.02 4.19 6.55
N THR A 55 -26.11 4.72 5.74
CA THR A 55 -25.97 4.36 4.33
C THR A 55 -25.02 3.18 4.13
N GLY A 56 -24.15 2.92 5.11
CA GLY A 56 -23.07 1.94 5.01
C GLY A 56 -21.88 2.44 4.18
N ASN A 57 -21.94 3.67 3.67
CA ASN A 57 -20.94 4.20 2.75
C ASN A 57 -19.63 4.53 3.45
N LEU A 58 -19.66 4.96 4.72
CA LEU A 58 -18.43 5.28 5.44
C LEU A 58 -17.60 4.02 5.65
N ARG A 59 -18.21 2.97 6.22
CA ARG A 59 -17.55 1.67 6.43
C ARG A 59 -17.12 1.03 5.13
N SER A 60 -17.94 1.11 4.08
CA SER A 60 -17.60 0.53 2.77
C SER A 60 -16.51 1.31 2.03
N SER A 61 -16.26 2.56 2.43
CA SER A 61 -15.16 3.37 1.91
C SER A 61 -13.84 3.14 2.64
N VAL A 62 -13.83 2.29 3.70
CA VAL A 62 -12.64 1.85 4.42
C VAL A 62 -11.96 0.72 3.65
N GLY A 63 -10.85 1.06 3.01
CA GLY A 63 -10.12 0.16 2.12
C GLY A 63 -8.69 0.63 1.88
N TYR A 64 -7.93 -0.16 1.12
CA TYR A 64 -6.64 0.29 0.60
C TYR A 64 -6.43 -0.13 -0.85
N MET A 65 -5.49 0.56 -1.51
CA MET A 65 -4.98 0.20 -2.83
C MET A 65 -3.46 0.35 -2.85
N VAL A 66 -2.77 -0.55 -3.54
CA VAL A 66 -1.33 -0.49 -3.82
C VAL A 66 -1.14 -0.25 -5.31
N PHE A 67 -0.27 0.69 -5.62
CA PHE A 67 0.08 1.05 -6.99
C PHE A 67 1.58 0.92 -7.24
N LYS A 68 1.92 0.58 -8.48
CA LYS A 68 3.27 0.67 -9.03
C LYS A 68 3.19 1.46 -10.33
N ASP A 69 3.88 2.60 -10.39
CA ASP A 69 3.94 3.47 -11.56
C ASP A 69 2.55 3.87 -12.10
N GLY A 70 1.64 4.20 -11.18
CA GLY A 70 0.26 4.58 -11.49
C GLY A 70 -0.69 3.40 -11.75
N GLU A 71 -0.19 2.18 -11.93
CA GLU A 71 -1.00 0.98 -12.12
C GLU A 71 -1.38 0.35 -10.79
N CYS A 72 -2.66 -0.01 -10.64
CA CYS A 72 -3.14 -0.70 -9.44
C CYS A 72 -2.71 -2.17 -9.47
N VAL A 73 -1.95 -2.59 -8.46
CA VAL A 73 -1.44 -3.96 -8.33
C VAL A 73 -2.08 -4.75 -7.19
N ALA A 74 -2.75 -4.08 -6.24
CA ALA A 74 -3.59 -4.72 -5.23
C ALA A 74 -4.66 -3.75 -4.70
N GLU A 75 -5.80 -4.29 -4.27
CA GLU A 75 -6.83 -3.52 -3.56
C GLU A 75 -7.59 -4.41 -2.56
N ASN A 76 -8.10 -3.80 -1.48
CA ASN A 76 -9.02 -4.43 -0.55
C ASN A 76 -10.13 -3.45 -0.16
N PHE A 77 -11.34 -3.71 -0.66
CA PHE A 77 -12.57 -3.02 -0.29
C PHE A 77 -13.66 -4.04 -0.01
N GLU A 78 -14.39 -3.85 1.08
CA GLU A 78 -15.55 -4.68 1.42
C GLU A 78 -16.75 -3.79 1.68
N LYS A 79 -17.91 -4.22 1.18
CA LYS A 79 -19.17 -3.56 1.49
C LYS A 79 -19.54 -3.85 2.94
N SER A 80 -20.00 -2.83 3.64
CA SER A 80 -20.61 -2.96 4.97
C SER A 80 -21.77 -3.95 4.95
N SER A 81 -21.88 -4.77 6.00
CA SER A 81 -23.05 -5.64 6.21
C SER A 81 -24.34 -4.84 6.35
N ASN A 82 -24.25 -3.63 6.91
CA ASN A 82 -25.37 -2.73 7.17
C ASN A 82 -25.37 -1.51 6.23
N GLY A 83 -26.54 -0.90 6.06
CA GLY A 83 -26.75 0.33 5.29
C GLY A 83 -27.55 0.14 4.01
N THR A 84 -28.06 1.23 3.45
CA THR A 84 -28.95 1.21 2.27
C THR A 84 -28.23 1.29 0.92
N ASP A 85 -27.00 1.81 0.87
CA ASP A 85 -26.27 2.08 -0.38
C ASP A 85 -24.99 1.24 -0.45
N LYS A 86 -24.01 1.53 0.43
CA LYS A 86 -22.70 0.85 0.56
C LYS A 86 -21.79 1.01 -0.66
N GLN A 87 -22.34 0.94 -1.87
CA GLN A 87 -21.63 0.94 -3.13
C GLN A 87 -21.00 2.31 -3.41
N THR A 88 -21.68 3.41 -3.09
CA THR A 88 -21.11 4.75 -3.25
C THR A 88 -19.82 4.90 -2.47
N GLY A 89 -19.75 4.35 -1.25
CA GLY A 89 -18.53 4.35 -0.43
C GLY A 89 -17.34 3.71 -1.14
N VAL A 90 -17.51 2.49 -1.64
CA VAL A 90 -16.46 1.77 -2.39
C VAL A 90 -16.05 2.54 -3.64
N THR A 91 -17.03 3.02 -4.42
CA THR A 91 -16.77 3.71 -5.69
C THR A 91 -16.02 5.03 -5.47
N LYS A 92 -16.42 5.84 -4.47
CA LYS A 92 -15.74 7.10 -4.13
C LYS A 92 -14.31 6.84 -3.65
N ALA A 93 -14.10 5.86 -2.77
CA ALA A 93 -12.78 5.53 -2.26
C ALA A 93 -11.81 5.07 -3.35
N ARG A 94 -12.24 4.13 -4.21
CA ARG A 94 -11.44 3.69 -5.37
C ARG A 94 -11.09 4.83 -6.32
N ARG A 95 -12.06 5.70 -6.62
CA ARG A 95 -11.83 6.85 -7.51
C ARG A 95 -10.81 7.81 -6.90
N LEU A 96 -10.91 8.10 -5.62
CA LEU A 96 -9.96 8.96 -4.91
C LEU A 96 -8.56 8.36 -4.91
N ALA A 97 -8.42 7.07 -4.58
CA ALA A 97 -7.14 6.39 -4.55
C ALA A 97 -6.45 6.36 -5.92
N LYS A 98 -7.19 6.06 -6.99
CA LYS A 98 -6.66 6.13 -8.37
C LYS A 98 -6.21 7.53 -8.74
N LYS A 99 -6.98 8.57 -8.36
CA LYS A 99 -6.59 9.97 -8.61
C LYS A 99 -5.26 10.30 -7.92
N ILE A 100 -5.12 9.96 -6.64
CA ILE A 100 -3.89 10.17 -5.87
C ILE A 100 -2.70 9.45 -6.52
N ALA A 101 -2.88 8.19 -6.94
CA ALA A 101 -1.81 7.42 -7.58
C ALA A 101 -1.34 8.04 -8.90
N LEU A 102 -2.27 8.55 -9.71
CA LEU A 102 -1.95 9.26 -10.96
C LEU A 102 -1.22 10.58 -10.73
N GLU A 103 -1.55 11.31 -9.65
CA GLU A 103 -0.86 12.54 -9.26
C GLU A 103 0.59 12.29 -8.81
N VAL A 104 0.86 11.15 -8.16
CA VAL A 104 2.22 10.72 -7.80
C VAL A 104 3.00 10.23 -9.03
N GLY A 105 2.32 9.50 -9.93
CA GLY A 105 2.81 9.16 -11.27
C GLY A 105 3.87 8.05 -11.37
N THR A 106 4.80 7.95 -10.42
CA THR A 106 5.89 6.93 -10.46
C THR A 106 6.18 6.34 -9.09
N GLY A 107 6.81 5.16 -9.08
CA GLY A 107 7.21 4.48 -7.84
C GLY A 107 6.09 3.66 -7.21
N TRP A 108 6.30 3.29 -5.95
CA TRP A 108 5.37 2.48 -5.17
C TRP A 108 4.51 3.38 -4.27
N VAL A 109 3.19 3.18 -4.30
CA VAL A 109 2.24 3.98 -3.52
C VAL A 109 1.26 3.05 -2.80
N LEU A 110 1.11 3.22 -1.49
CA LEU A 110 0.02 2.66 -0.71
C LEU A 110 -0.96 3.79 -0.38
N VAL A 111 -2.21 3.63 -0.78
CA VAL A 111 -3.29 4.56 -0.42
C VAL A 111 -4.23 3.87 0.56
N LEU A 112 -4.28 4.36 1.79
CA LEU A 112 -5.28 3.99 2.79
C LEU A 112 -6.46 4.95 2.68
N THR A 113 -7.69 4.44 2.73
CA THR A 113 -8.88 5.24 2.45
C THR A 113 -9.94 5.10 3.53
N ALA A 114 -10.59 6.24 3.83
CA ALA A 114 -11.96 6.36 4.32
C ALA A 114 -12.65 7.39 3.39
N GLY A 115 -13.04 6.94 2.20
CA GLY A 115 -13.32 7.79 1.03
C GLY A 115 -14.59 8.65 1.06
N MET A 116 -15.20 8.87 2.22
CA MET A 116 -16.36 9.76 2.37
C MET A 116 -15.94 11.12 2.92
N GLU A 117 -16.43 12.20 2.31
CA GLU A 117 -16.07 13.60 2.67
C GLU A 117 -16.35 13.96 4.13
N TYR A 118 -17.31 13.29 4.76
CA TYR A 118 -17.65 13.49 6.17
C TYR A 118 -16.82 12.64 7.15
N ALA A 119 -15.89 11.79 6.67
CA ALA A 119 -15.05 10.95 7.52
C ALA A 119 -14.25 11.78 8.54
N ALA A 120 -13.62 12.87 8.08
CA ALA A 120 -12.86 13.77 8.95
C ALA A 120 -13.73 14.43 10.03
N ARG A 121 -15.00 14.73 9.72
CA ARG A 121 -15.95 15.26 10.71
C ARG A 121 -16.31 14.20 11.74
N VAL A 122 -16.49 12.95 11.35
CA VAL A 122 -16.79 11.84 12.27
C VAL A 122 -15.62 11.59 13.22
N GLU A 123 -14.39 11.62 12.71
CA GLU A 123 -13.16 11.61 13.53
C GLU A 123 -13.11 12.77 14.53
N ALA A 124 -13.43 13.99 14.09
CA ALA A 124 -13.45 15.17 14.96
C ALA A 124 -14.52 15.10 16.07
N LEU A 125 -15.54 14.25 15.93
CA LEU A 125 -16.53 13.97 16.97
C LEU A 125 -16.05 12.91 17.99
N GLY A 126 -14.80 12.44 17.87
CA GLY A 126 -14.18 11.46 18.77
C GLY A 126 -14.42 10.00 18.38
N TYR A 127 -14.94 9.75 17.17
CA TYR A 127 -15.11 8.39 16.66
C TYR A 127 -13.93 7.97 15.79
N ASP A 128 -13.37 6.81 16.07
CA ASP A 128 -12.30 6.24 15.24
C ASP A 128 -12.88 5.65 13.94
N VAL A 129 -12.51 6.24 12.81
CA VAL A 129 -12.89 5.85 11.44
C VAL A 129 -11.73 5.17 10.72
N ALA A 130 -10.55 5.80 10.78
CA ALA A 130 -9.33 5.38 10.09
C ALA A 130 -8.08 5.62 10.94
N ALA A 131 -8.12 6.53 11.91
CA ALA A 131 -6.93 6.98 12.64
C ALA A 131 -6.14 5.83 13.27
N SER A 132 -6.78 4.96 14.05
CA SER A 132 -6.05 3.84 14.68
C SER A 132 -5.52 2.84 13.65
N GLY A 133 -6.23 2.65 12.54
CA GLY A 133 -5.76 1.81 11.45
C GLY A 133 -4.51 2.39 10.77
N ILE A 134 -4.48 3.70 10.55
CA ILE A 134 -3.34 4.40 9.93
C ILE A 134 -2.11 4.23 10.83
N ILE A 135 -2.26 4.52 12.12
CA ILE A 135 -1.19 4.32 13.12
C ILE A 135 -0.67 2.88 13.04
N LYS A 136 -1.56 1.88 12.97
CA LYS A 136 -1.12 0.48 12.92
C LYS A 136 -0.38 0.11 11.64
N SER A 137 -0.79 0.69 10.52
CA SER A 137 -0.12 0.53 9.23
C SER A 137 1.29 1.14 9.26
N GLU A 138 1.42 2.35 9.79
CA GLU A 138 2.70 3.05 9.92
C GLU A 138 3.67 2.34 10.87
N GLU A 139 3.19 1.86 12.02
CA GLU A 139 3.97 1.03 12.95
C GLU A 139 4.55 -0.19 12.24
N TYR A 140 3.71 -0.92 11.51
CA TYR A 140 4.12 -2.12 10.78
C TYR A 140 5.19 -1.82 9.73
N LEU A 141 5.02 -0.75 8.94
CA LEU A 141 6.00 -0.34 7.94
C LEU A 141 7.32 0.05 8.59
N ARG A 142 7.28 0.81 9.69
CA ARG A 142 8.47 1.24 10.42
C ARG A 142 9.26 0.05 10.95
N GLU A 143 8.59 -0.86 11.66
CA GLU A 143 9.22 -2.04 12.24
C GLU A 143 9.79 -2.97 11.16
N THR A 144 9.03 -3.21 10.10
CA THR A 144 9.45 -4.13 9.03
C THR A 144 10.58 -3.54 8.21
N SER A 145 10.56 -2.23 7.93
CA SER A 145 11.66 -1.53 7.26
C SER A 145 12.93 -1.58 8.08
N LYS A 146 12.85 -1.27 9.39
CA LYS A 146 14.00 -1.36 10.29
C LYS A 146 14.60 -2.77 10.28
N ASN A 147 13.77 -3.79 10.46
CA ASN A 147 14.21 -5.19 10.46
C ASN A 147 14.84 -5.62 9.12
N LEU A 148 14.35 -5.10 8.00
CA LEU A 148 14.92 -5.36 6.67
C LEU A 148 16.33 -4.76 6.56
N PHE A 149 16.48 -3.47 6.86
CA PHE A 149 17.76 -2.78 6.75
C PHE A 149 18.79 -3.30 7.74
N ASP A 150 18.40 -3.65 8.97
CA ASP A 150 19.28 -4.29 9.95
C ASP A 150 19.81 -5.65 9.43
N LYS A 151 18.99 -6.41 8.71
CA LYS A 151 19.42 -7.69 8.10
C LYS A 151 20.34 -7.49 6.91
N LEU A 152 20.13 -6.44 6.11
CA LEU A 152 20.99 -6.09 4.99
C LEU A 152 22.38 -5.67 5.48
N ALA A 153 22.43 -4.77 6.46
CA ALA A 153 23.68 -4.33 7.08
C ALA A 153 24.48 -5.48 7.68
N LYS A 154 23.82 -6.42 8.39
CA LYS A 154 24.48 -7.64 8.93
C LYS A 154 25.07 -8.55 7.86
N ARG A 155 24.57 -8.47 6.62
CA ARG A 155 25.05 -9.26 5.48
C ARG A 155 26.11 -8.53 4.65
N GLY A 156 26.50 -7.30 5.04
CA GLY A 156 27.50 -6.51 4.34
C GLY A 156 27.00 -5.82 3.08
N TYR A 157 25.69 -5.62 2.97
CA TYR A 157 25.08 -4.73 1.97
C TYR A 157 24.92 -3.31 2.54
#